data_AF-C8W2B3-F1
#
_entry.id   AF-C8W2B3-F1
#
_cell.length_a   1.000
_cell.length_b   1.000
_cell.length_c   1.000
_cell.angle_alpha   90.00
_cell.angle_beta   90.00
_cell.angle_gamma   90.00
#
_symmetry.space_group_name_H-M   'P 1'
#
loop_
_entity.id
_entity.type
_entity.pdbx_description
1 polymer ?
#
loop_
_entity_poly.entity_id
_entity_poly.type
_entity_poly.pdbx_seq_one_letter_code
_entity_poly.pdbx_strand_id
1 'polypeptide(L)'
;MLKGRKIYGDISWNNDNSNIIGLDMSRDLVIKNNGTKKFIELAKKLFLWSNGVYGYACHISNLIYTPGLDYKTCLGHITWMTLYGPPHVEMFGKEVIQTAPCKVEEFAKDHFMLLTSDEPMEKNPEMLEIQERVKKHLGEDAFCREEPSRKEPLTMEDLIAGRNRPSTEGYRSPDLSSYTTDSGKKDEDKGLVVKINDDGTMTTYTVKPEKKK
;
A
#
# COMPACT_ATOMS: atom_id res chain seq x y z
N MET A 1 0.67 -34.01 2.58
CA MET A 1 -0.41 -33.36 3.36
C MET A 1 0.18 -32.68 4.58
N LEU A 2 0.29 -31.35 4.57
CA LEU A 2 0.33 -30.53 5.77
C LEU A 2 -0.86 -29.57 5.67
N LYS A 3 -1.75 -29.70 6.65
CA LYS A 3 -2.99 -28.94 6.84
C LYS A 3 -2.66 -27.48 7.13
N GLY A 4 -3.58 -26.59 6.75
CA GLY A 4 -3.38 -25.15 6.70
C GLY A 4 -3.03 -24.45 8.03
N ARG A 5 -2.99 -23.10 7.90
CA ARG A 5 -2.53 -22.06 8.84
C ARG A 5 -1.05 -21.72 8.63
N LYS A 6 -0.68 -20.45 8.42
CA LYS A 6 -1.07 -19.26 9.19
C LYS A 6 -1.46 -18.10 8.26
N ILE A 7 -2.55 -17.41 8.58
CA ILE A 7 -2.76 -16.03 8.14
C ILE A 7 -1.98 -15.19 9.16
N TYR A 8 -0.93 -14.53 8.70
CA TYR A 8 -0.28 -13.47 9.43
C TYR A 8 -0.88 -12.17 8.89
N GLY A 9 -1.43 -11.35 9.78
CA GLY A 9 -1.80 -9.99 9.46
C GLY A 9 -0.92 -9.11 10.32
N ASP A 10 -0.10 -8.27 9.71
CA ASP A 10 0.62 -7.24 10.43
C ASP A 10 -0.33 -6.04 10.57
N ILE A 11 -0.71 -5.74 11.81
CA ILE A 11 -1.32 -4.48 12.20
C ILE A 11 -0.27 -3.80 13.06
N SER A 12 0.56 -2.98 12.44
CA SER A 12 1.53 -2.14 13.13
C SER A 12 0.92 -0.75 13.34
N TRP A 13 0.88 -0.34 14.60
CA TRP A 13 0.65 1.06 14.97
C TRP A 13 2.00 1.66 15.28
N ASN A 14 2.58 2.28 14.26
CA ASN A 14 3.77 3.10 14.44
C ASN A 14 3.33 4.50 14.90
N ASN A 15 4.10 5.12 15.79
CA ASN A 15 3.79 6.41 16.42
C ASN A 15 3.88 7.60 15.43
N ASP A 16 4.05 7.30 14.14
CA ASP A 16 4.37 8.16 13.02
C ASP A 16 3.15 8.44 12.12
N ASN A 17 1.92 8.22 12.64
CA ASN A 17 0.63 8.48 11.97
C ASN A 17 0.38 7.64 10.69
N SER A 18 1.18 6.60 10.41
CA SER A 18 0.96 5.69 9.29
C SER A 18 0.18 4.45 9.74
N ASN A 19 -1.04 4.30 9.23
CA ASN A 19 -1.83 3.07 9.39
C ASN A 19 -1.47 2.10 8.27
N ILE A 20 -0.74 1.03 8.60
CA ILE A 20 -0.42 -0.03 7.64
C ILE A 20 -1.38 -1.20 7.86
N ILE A 21 -2.03 -1.65 6.79
CA ILE A 21 -2.82 -2.88 6.78
C ILE A 21 -2.15 -3.87 5.84
N GLY A 22 -1.58 -4.94 6.40
CA GLY A 22 -1.01 -6.04 5.63
C GLY A 22 -2.01 -7.19 5.43
N LEU A 23 -2.06 -7.74 4.21
CA LEU A 23 -2.78 -8.97 3.90
C LEU A 23 -1.87 -9.94 3.15
N ASP A 24 -1.67 -11.13 3.72
CA ASP A 24 -1.00 -12.23 3.04
C ASP A 24 -2.01 -13.31 2.67
N MET A 25 -1.93 -13.81 1.43
CA MET A 25 -2.76 -14.91 0.93
C MET A 25 -1.88 -16.02 0.35
N SER A 26 -2.20 -17.27 0.68
CA SER A 26 -1.47 -18.41 0.11
C SER A 26 -1.78 -18.58 -1.38
N ARG A 27 -0.77 -18.98 -2.15
CA ARG A 27 -0.87 -19.28 -3.59
C ARG A 27 -2.08 -20.17 -3.91
N ASP A 28 -2.28 -21.23 -3.13
CA ASP A 28 -3.38 -22.18 -3.33
C ASP A 28 -4.77 -21.54 -3.22
N LEU A 29 -4.93 -20.56 -2.32
CA LEU A 29 -6.19 -19.83 -2.17
C LEU A 29 -6.42 -18.86 -3.31
N VAL A 30 -5.36 -18.28 -3.88
CA VAL A 30 -5.47 -17.38 -5.04
C VAL A 30 -5.86 -18.14 -6.30
N ILE A 31 -5.25 -19.31 -6.54
CA ILE A 31 -5.49 -20.15 -7.72
C ILE A 31 -6.89 -20.79 -7.69
N LYS A 32 -7.40 -21.18 -6.52
CA LYS A 32 -8.70 -21.86 -6.40
C LYS A 32 -9.85 -20.87 -6.24
N ASN A 33 -11.05 -21.27 -6.64
CA ASN A 33 -12.32 -20.60 -6.29
C ASN A 33 -12.37 -19.10 -6.60
N ASN A 34 -11.75 -18.68 -7.70
CA ASN A 34 -11.66 -17.28 -8.12
C ASN A 34 -10.97 -16.38 -7.08
N GLY A 35 -9.93 -16.92 -6.42
CA GLY A 35 -9.23 -16.29 -5.30
C GLY A 35 -8.62 -14.94 -5.64
N THR A 36 -8.02 -14.80 -6.83
CA THR A 36 -7.48 -13.50 -7.31
C THR A 36 -8.56 -12.42 -7.30
N LYS A 37 -9.73 -12.69 -7.88
CA LYS A 37 -10.84 -11.73 -7.90
C LYS A 37 -11.31 -11.39 -6.48
N LYS A 38 -11.45 -12.40 -5.61
CA LYS A 38 -11.86 -12.18 -4.21
C LYS A 38 -10.83 -11.35 -3.43
N PHE A 39 -9.55 -11.56 -3.68
CA PHE A 39 -8.47 -10.79 -3.07
C PHE A 39 -8.51 -9.33 -3.53
N ILE A 40 -8.63 -9.08 -4.83
CA ILE A 40 -8.77 -7.73 -5.39
C ILE A 40 -9.96 -7.01 -4.74
N GLU A 41 -11.13 -7.65 -4.67
CA GLU A 41 -12.32 -7.08 -4.06
C GLU A 41 -12.15 -6.79 -2.56
N LEU A 42 -11.46 -7.68 -1.83
CA LEU A 42 -11.15 -7.46 -0.42
C LEU A 42 -10.18 -6.30 -0.24
N ALA A 43 -9.13 -6.22 -1.06
CA ALA A 43 -8.13 -5.17 -1.01
C ALA A 43 -8.76 -3.79 -1.26
N LYS A 44 -9.63 -3.66 -2.27
CA LYS A 44 -10.39 -2.43 -2.54
C LYS A 44 -11.25 -2.02 -1.34
N LYS A 45 -12.01 -2.97 -0.77
CA LYS A 45 -12.87 -2.69 0.40
C LYS A 45 -12.07 -2.23 1.61
N LEU A 46 -10.95 -2.89 1.89
CA LEU A 46 -10.08 -2.52 3.00
C LEU A 46 -9.42 -1.16 2.76
N PHE A 47 -8.99 -0.89 1.53
CA PHE A 47 -8.41 0.41 1.16
C PHE A 47 -9.38 1.56 1.39
N LEU A 48 -10.66 1.40 0.98
CA LEU A 48 -11.70 2.40 1.25
C LEU A 48 -12.00 2.52 2.74
N TRP A 49 -12.13 1.38 3.43
CA TRP A 49 -12.43 1.34 4.85
C TRP A 49 -11.34 2.02 5.70
N SER A 50 -10.08 1.87 5.31
CA SER A 50 -8.93 2.46 6.01
C SER A 50 -8.59 3.88 5.57
N ASN A 51 -9.36 4.46 4.65
CA ASN A 51 -9.02 5.74 4.00
C ASN A 51 -7.58 5.72 3.43
N GLY A 52 -7.25 4.64 2.72
CA GLY A 52 -5.92 4.39 2.19
C GLY A 52 -5.49 5.45 1.18
N VAL A 53 -4.24 5.93 1.32
CA VAL A 53 -3.63 6.86 0.37
C VAL A 53 -2.80 6.16 -0.69
N TYR A 54 -2.18 5.03 -0.34
CA TYR A 54 -1.37 4.19 -1.21
C TYR A 54 -1.45 2.73 -0.74
N GLY A 55 -1.51 1.80 -1.69
CA GLY A 55 -1.51 0.36 -1.41
C GLY A 55 -0.81 -0.41 -2.51
N TYR A 56 -0.30 -1.60 -2.17
CA TYR A 56 0.35 -2.46 -3.14
C TYR A 56 0.12 -3.94 -2.80
N ALA A 57 0.22 -4.81 -3.81
CA ALA A 57 0.32 -6.24 -3.64
C ALA A 57 1.33 -6.81 -4.63
N CYS A 58 2.17 -7.71 -4.15
CA CYS A 58 3.21 -8.36 -4.95
C CYS A 58 3.40 -9.81 -4.50
N HIS A 59 3.95 -10.63 -5.39
CA HIS A 59 4.49 -11.92 -4.98
C HIS A 59 5.78 -11.70 -4.17
N ILE A 60 6.07 -12.58 -3.21
CA ILE A 60 7.24 -12.45 -2.33
C ILE A 60 8.57 -12.39 -3.09
N SER A 61 8.66 -13.07 -4.25
CA SER A 61 9.84 -13.04 -5.13
C SER A 61 10.01 -11.72 -5.89
N ASN A 62 9.01 -10.84 -5.83
CA ASN A 62 9.05 -9.49 -6.37
C ASN A 62 8.79 -8.46 -5.26
N LEU A 63 9.18 -8.81 -4.02
CA LEU A 63 9.24 -7.84 -2.93
C LEU A 63 10.14 -6.69 -3.36
N ILE A 64 9.53 -5.52 -3.47
CA ILE A 64 10.25 -4.27 -3.59
C ILE A 64 10.56 -3.80 -2.17
N TYR A 65 11.76 -3.26 -1.97
CA TYR A 65 11.98 -2.40 -0.81
C TYR A 65 10.93 -1.28 -0.89
N THR A 66 10.12 -1.10 0.15
CA THR A 66 8.97 -0.17 0.17
C THR A 66 9.24 1.09 1.00
N PRO A 67 10.00 2.05 0.49
CA PRO A 67 9.79 3.45 0.79
C PRO A 67 8.42 3.85 0.20
N GLY A 68 7.71 4.75 0.88
CA GLY A 68 6.31 5.11 0.64
C GLY A 68 5.37 4.79 1.82
N LEU A 69 5.89 4.18 2.89
CA LEU A 69 5.17 4.03 4.18
C LEU A 69 5.21 5.30 5.04
N ASP A 70 6.05 6.26 4.66
CA ASP A 70 6.12 7.62 5.19
C ASP A 70 5.87 8.58 4.02
N TYR A 71 4.98 9.55 4.22
CA TYR A 71 4.59 10.58 3.24
C TYR A 71 5.77 11.44 2.74
N LYS A 72 6.88 11.41 3.48
CA LYS A 72 8.14 12.06 3.11
C LYS A 72 9.01 11.23 2.17
N THR A 73 8.60 10.02 1.81
CA THR A 73 9.41 9.08 1.02
C THR A 73 8.83 8.82 -0.37
N CYS A 74 9.70 8.69 -1.37
CA CYS A 74 9.32 8.29 -2.74
C CYS A 74 8.63 6.92 -2.73
N LEU A 75 7.82 6.64 -3.75
CA LEU A 75 7.24 5.31 -3.92
C LEU A 75 8.34 4.31 -4.26
N GLY A 76 8.32 3.13 -3.65
CA GLY A 76 9.28 2.07 -3.97
C GLY A 76 9.28 1.70 -5.47
N HIS A 77 8.13 1.25 -5.98
CA HIS A 77 7.97 0.85 -7.38
C HIS A 77 6.49 0.56 -7.73
N ILE A 78 6.22 0.21 -8.99
CA ILE A 78 4.93 -0.37 -9.42
C ILE A 78 4.97 -1.87 -9.14
N THR A 79 3.89 -2.41 -8.59
CA THR A 79 3.80 -3.84 -8.24
C THR A 79 2.79 -4.58 -9.12
N TRP A 80 2.40 -5.80 -8.77
CA TRP A 80 1.33 -6.49 -9.48
C TRP A 80 0.03 -5.69 -9.41
N MET A 81 -0.37 -5.30 -8.20
CA MET A 81 -1.54 -4.47 -7.96
C MET A 81 -1.13 -3.24 -7.15
N THR A 82 -1.31 -2.06 -7.71
CA THR A 82 -1.07 -0.79 -7.01
C THR A 82 -2.39 -0.03 -6.85
N LEU A 83 -2.63 0.52 -5.65
CA LEU A 83 -3.82 1.29 -5.29
C LEU A 83 -3.43 2.73 -5.00
N TYR A 84 -4.15 3.67 -5.59
CA TYR A 84 -3.98 5.10 -5.36
C TYR A 84 -5.26 5.69 -4.77
N GLY A 85 -5.12 6.37 -3.63
CA GLY A 85 -6.15 7.21 -3.06
C GLY A 85 -5.99 8.68 -3.50
N PRO A 86 -6.87 9.57 -3.03
CA PRO A 86 -6.97 10.94 -3.52
C PRO A 86 -5.64 11.73 -3.59
N PRO A 87 -4.74 11.66 -2.58
CA PRO A 87 -3.49 12.41 -2.65
C PRO A 87 -2.57 12.01 -3.80
N HIS A 88 -2.55 10.72 -4.15
CA HIS A 88 -1.77 10.22 -5.28
C HIS A 88 -2.46 10.52 -6.60
N VAL A 89 -3.79 10.52 -6.64
CA VAL A 89 -4.57 10.92 -7.82
C VAL A 89 -4.34 12.40 -8.13
N GLU A 90 -4.29 13.25 -7.12
CA GLU A 90 -3.95 14.67 -7.28
C GLU A 90 -2.50 14.85 -7.75
N MET A 91 -1.56 14.15 -7.14
CA MET A 91 -0.13 14.21 -7.50
C MET A 91 0.16 13.78 -8.95
N PHE A 92 -0.46 12.69 -9.41
CA PHE A 92 -0.24 12.15 -10.75
C PHE A 92 -1.16 12.79 -11.80
N GLY A 93 -2.35 13.21 -11.41
CA GLY A 93 -3.43 13.59 -12.32
C GLY A 93 -4.28 12.40 -12.72
N LYS A 94 -5.61 12.55 -12.56
CA LYS A 94 -6.61 11.52 -12.89
C LYS A 94 -6.48 10.99 -14.32
N GLU A 95 -6.35 11.89 -15.29
CA GLU A 95 -6.23 11.52 -16.72
C GLU A 95 -4.94 10.74 -17.02
N VAL A 96 -3.85 11.07 -16.33
CA VAL A 96 -2.57 10.35 -16.45
C VAL A 96 -2.72 8.93 -15.93
N ILE A 97 -3.37 8.75 -14.77
CA ILE A 97 -3.63 7.41 -14.23
C ILE A 97 -4.52 6.59 -15.17
N GLN A 98 -5.61 7.17 -15.69
CA GLN A 98 -6.56 6.49 -16.58
C GLN A 98 -5.92 6.00 -17.88
N THR A 99 -4.84 6.64 -18.33
CA THR A 99 -4.12 6.30 -19.56
C THR A 99 -2.86 5.46 -19.32
N ALA A 100 -2.61 5.04 -18.08
CA ALA A 100 -1.44 4.23 -17.76
C ALA A 100 -1.42 2.92 -18.57
N PRO A 101 -0.24 2.44 -19.02
CA PRO A 101 -0.09 1.29 -19.91
C PRO A 101 -0.25 -0.06 -19.18
N CYS A 102 -1.36 -0.22 -18.46
CA CYS A 102 -1.76 -1.41 -17.72
C CYS A 102 -3.29 -1.43 -17.59
N LYS A 103 -3.84 -2.43 -16.87
CA LYS A 103 -5.28 -2.45 -16.59
C LYS A 103 -5.58 -1.48 -15.45
N VAL A 104 -6.39 -0.46 -15.73
CA VAL A 104 -6.76 0.58 -14.77
C VAL A 104 -8.25 0.47 -14.43
N GLU A 105 -8.58 0.63 -13.15
CA GLU A 105 -9.96 0.67 -12.66
C GLU A 105 -10.12 1.81 -11.64
N GLU A 106 -11.05 2.73 -11.88
CA GLU A 106 -11.55 3.65 -10.85
C GLU A 106 -12.65 2.93 -10.06
N PHE A 107 -12.31 2.37 -8.90
CA PHE A 107 -13.23 1.54 -8.11
C PHE A 107 -14.06 2.35 -7.10
N ALA A 108 -13.66 3.60 -6.84
CA ALA A 108 -14.45 4.63 -6.17
C ALA A 108 -13.97 6.01 -6.66
N LYS A 109 -14.73 7.07 -6.36
CA LYS A 109 -14.35 8.44 -6.76
C LYS A 109 -12.93 8.75 -6.30
N ASP A 110 -12.04 9.06 -7.24
CA ASP A 110 -10.63 9.39 -6.99
C ASP A 110 -9.86 8.26 -6.27
N HIS A 111 -10.24 7.02 -6.52
CA HIS A 111 -9.56 5.81 -6.06
C HIS A 111 -9.32 4.86 -7.22
N PHE A 112 -8.04 4.58 -7.51
CA PHE A 112 -7.62 3.83 -8.68
C PHE A 112 -6.87 2.57 -8.31
N MET A 113 -7.10 1.53 -9.09
CA MET A 113 -6.32 0.30 -9.08
C MET A 113 -5.61 0.16 -10.43
N LEU A 114 -4.33 -0.16 -10.38
CA LEU A 114 -3.50 -0.54 -11.53
C LEU A 114 -3.12 -2.01 -11.37
N LEU A 115 -3.35 -2.80 -12.43
CA LEU A 115 -2.97 -4.22 -12.50
C LEU A 115 -2.00 -4.43 -13.66
N THR A 116 -0.79 -4.90 -13.35
CA THR A 116 0.28 -5.12 -14.34
C THR A 116 0.30 -6.52 -14.95
N SER A 117 -0.57 -7.42 -14.46
CA SER A 117 -0.79 -8.74 -15.03
C SER A 117 -2.11 -9.32 -14.51
N ASP A 118 -2.75 -10.20 -15.28
CA ASP A 118 -3.86 -11.03 -14.79
C ASP A 118 -3.38 -12.23 -13.95
N GLU A 119 -2.07 -12.57 -14.01
CA GLU A 119 -1.45 -13.71 -13.33
C GLU A 119 -0.38 -13.29 -12.32
N PRO A 120 -0.71 -13.13 -11.03
CA PRO A 120 0.22 -12.58 -10.04
C PRO A 120 1.10 -13.59 -9.32
N MET A 121 1.05 -14.85 -9.73
CA MET A 121 1.65 -15.95 -8.96
C MET A 121 3.16 -15.96 -9.04
N GLU A 122 3.73 -15.44 -10.13
CA GLU A 122 5.16 -15.51 -10.40
C GLU A 122 5.64 -14.23 -11.08
N LYS A 123 6.87 -13.84 -10.75
CA LYS A 123 7.56 -12.77 -11.46
C LYS A 123 7.83 -13.24 -12.89
N ASN A 124 7.28 -12.54 -13.88
CA ASN A 124 7.51 -12.83 -15.28
C ASN A 124 7.99 -11.56 -16.03
N PRO A 125 8.73 -11.72 -17.15
CA PRO A 125 9.31 -10.58 -17.87
C PRO A 125 8.28 -9.56 -18.36
N GLU A 126 7.13 -10.01 -18.86
CA GLU A 126 6.08 -9.13 -19.39
C GLU A 126 5.52 -8.19 -18.31
N MET A 127 5.23 -8.73 -17.12
CA MET A 127 4.78 -7.94 -15.97
C MET A 127 5.83 -6.86 -15.60
N LEU A 128 7.12 -7.20 -15.62
CA LEU A 128 8.20 -6.25 -15.29
C LEU A 128 8.30 -5.15 -16.34
N GLU A 129 8.17 -5.48 -17.63
CA GLU A 129 8.13 -4.49 -18.70
C GLU A 129 6.92 -3.54 -18.55
N ILE A 130 5.76 -4.07 -18.17
CA ILE A 130 4.58 -3.25 -17.87
C ILE A 130 4.84 -2.34 -16.67
N GLN A 131 5.42 -2.86 -15.58
CA GLN A 131 5.78 -2.07 -14.39
C GLN A 131 6.69 -0.89 -14.75
N GLU A 132 7.70 -1.12 -15.59
CA GLU A 132 8.62 -0.08 -16.07
C GLU A 132 7.92 0.95 -16.98
N ARG A 133 7.05 0.50 -17.89
CA ARG A 133 6.26 1.42 -18.74
C ARG A 133 5.31 2.29 -17.90
N VAL A 134 4.65 1.71 -16.90
CA VAL A 134 3.76 2.45 -15.99
C VAL A 134 4.57 3.47 -15.18
N LYS A 135 5.72 3.08 -14.63
CA LYS A 135 6.62 3.98 -13.90
C LYS A 135 7.03 5.20 -14.76
N LYS A 136 7.43 4.96 -16.01
CA LYS A 136 7.77 6.04 -16.96
C LYS A 136 6.58 6.94 -17.27
N HIS A 137 5.40 6.35 -17.47
CA HIS A 137 4.17 7.07 -17.78
C HIS A 137 3.72 7.99 -16.64
N LEU A 138 3.80 7.50 -15.40
CA LEU A 138 3.41 8.28 -14.22
C LEU A 138 4.45 9.34 -13.83
N GLY A 139 5.70 9.19 -14.30
CA GLY A 139 6.84 10.05 -14.00
C GLY A 139 7.79 9.36 -13.03
N GLU A 140 9.03 9.14 -13.48
CA GLU A 140 10.07 8.44 -12.72
C GLU A 140 10.47 9.19 -11.43
N ASP A 141 10.22 10.49 -11.37
CA ASP A 141 10.45 11.36 -10.22
C ASP A 141 9.55 11.03 -9.01
N ALA A 142 8.49 10.23 -9.18
CA ALA A 142 7.67 9.78 -8.06
C ALA A 142 8.20 8.49 -7.40
N PHE A 143 9.17 7.81 -8.04
CA PHE A 143 9.62 6.47 -7.64
C PHE A 143 11.09 6.45 -7.30
N CYS A 144 11.47 5.73 -6.26
CA CYS A 144 12.87 5.65 -5.86
C CYS A 144 13.75 5.08 -6.98
N ARG A 145 14.93 5.68 -7.12
CA ARG A 145 15.96 5.21 -8.03
C ARG A 145 16.56 3.92 -7.50
N GLU A 146 16.99 3.06 -8.40
CA GLU A 146 17.85 1.95 -8.01
C GLU A 146 19.16 2.55 -7.47
N GLU A 147 19.34 2.50 -6.16
CA GLU A 147 20.64 2.82 -5.58
C GLU A 147 21.59 1.64 -5.82
N PRO A 148 22.85 1.90 -6.21
CA PRO A 148 23.85 0.85 -6.30
C PRO A 148 23.91 0.12 -4.96
N SER A 149 23.74 -1.20 -4.97
CA SER A 149 23.74 -2.02 -3.77
C SER A 149 24.91 -1.63 -2.86
N ARG A 150 24.61 -1.07 -1.69
CA ARG A 150 25.64 -0.70 -0.72
C ARG A 150 26.34 -1.99 -0.30
N LYS A 151 27.63 -2.12 -0.65
CA LYS A 151 28.42 -3.34 -0.38
C LYS A 151 28.74 -3.52 1.09
N GLU A 152 28.64 -2.44 1.87
CA GLU A 152 28.98 -2.43 3.30
C GLU A 152 27.71 -2.45 4.15
N PRO A 153 27.67 -3.26 5.22
CA PRO A 153 26.58 -3.25 6.18
C PRO A 153 26.51 -1.90 6.92
N LEU A 154 25.28 -1.48 7.26
CA LEU A 154 25.04 -0.25 8.01
C LEU A 154 25.60 -0.36 9.44
N THR A 155 26.33 0.65 9.89
CA THR A 155 26.72 0.77 11.30
C THR A 155 25.55 1.30 12.14
N MET A 156 25.66 1.24 13.48
CA MET A 156 24.64 1.83 14.35
C MET A 156 24.54 3.36 14.14
N GLU A 157 25.68 4.02 13.91
CA GLU A 157 25.73 5.45 13.58
C GLU A 157 25.02 5.74 12.25
N ASP A 158 25.12 4.85 11.26
CA ASP A 158 24.35 4.96 10.02
C ASP A 158 22.84 4.87 10.25
N LEU A 159 22.41 3.94 11.10
CA LEU A 159 21.00 3.79 11.47
C LEU A 159 20.48 5.03 12.22
N ILE A 160 21.26 5.53 13.18
CA ILE A 160 20.93 6.76 13.94
C ILE A 160 20.86 7.97 12.99
N ALA A 161 21.76 8.05 12.02
CA ALA A 161 21.78 9.10 11.00
C ALA A 161 20.72 8.92 9.90
N GLY A 162 19.89 7.87 9.95
CA GLY A 162 18.83 7.60 8.96
C GLY A 162 19.36 7.19 7.58
N ARG A 163 20.62 6.78 7.46
CA ARG A 163 21.26 6.34 6.20
C ARG A 163 20.80 4.95 5.72
N ASN A 164 19.83 4.37 6.43
CA ASN A 164 19.12 3.14 6.05
C ASN A 164 17.92 3.40 5.15
N ARG A 165 17.64 4.66 4.80
CA ARG A 165 16.56 5.09 3.92
C ARG A 165 17.14 5.72 2.64
N PRO A 166 16.52 5.51 1.47
CA PRO A 166 16.89 6.23 0.26
C PRO A 166 16.78 7.74 0.46
N SER A 167 17.61 8.51 -0.24
CA SER A 167 17.38 9.95 -0.32
C SER A 167 15.99 10.23 -0.90
N THR A 168 15.33 11.28 -0.41
CA THR A 168 14.02 11.74 -0.92
C THR A 168 14.15 13.09 -1.63
N GLU A 169 15.37 13.60 -1.78
CA GLU A 169 15.66 14.83 -2.52
C GLU A 169 15.35 14.67 -4.01
N GLY A 170 14.59 15.60 -4.57
CA GLY A 170 14.23 15.63 -5.98
C GLY A 170 13.11 14.66 -6.38
N TYR A 171 12.47 13.98 -5.41
CA TYR A 171 11.27 13.19 -5.69
C TYR A 171 10.00 14.00 -5.51
N ARG A 172 9.00 13.69 -6.33
CA ARG A 172 7.64 14.18 -6.22
C ARG A 172 6.88 13.33 -5.21
N SER A 173 6.30 13.99 -4.21
CA SER A 173 5.52 13.37 -3.13
C SER A 173 4.10 13.91 -3.10
N PRO A 174 3.11 13.11 -2.66
CA PRO A 174 1.73 13.57 -2.56
C PRO A 174 1.57 14.53 -1.39
N ASP A 175 0.65 15.50 -1.51
CA ASP A 175 0.26 16.32 -0.36
C ASP A 175 -0.70 15.53 0.55
N LEU A 176 -0.22 15.17 1.75
CA LEU A 176 -1.02 14.50 2.78
C LEU A 176 -1.52 15.45 3.87
N SER A 177 -1.42 16.77 3.67
CA SER A 177 -1.80 17.77 4.68
C SER A 177 -3.19 17.50 5.30
N SER A 178 -4.16 17.10 4.47
CA SER A 178 -5.53 16.74 4.87
C SER A 178 -5.67 15.41 5.65
N TYR A 179 -4.65 14.57 5.61
CA TYR A 179 -4.57 13.27 6.32
C TYR A 179 -3.68 13.34 7.56
N THR A 180 -2.79 14.34 7.65
CA THR A 180 -1.85 14.55 8.77
C THR A 180 -2.38 15.49 9.84
N THR A 181 -3.55 16.09 9.66
CA THR A 181 -4.22 16.89 10.68
C THR A 181 -4.64 15.99 11.83
N ASP A 182 -3.72 15.79 12.78
CA ASP A 182 -4.06 15.42 14.16
C ASP A 182 -5.06 16.49 14.60
N SER A 183 -6.34 16.11 14.78
CA SER A 183 -7.46 17.03 14.98
C SER A 183 -7.30 17.93 16.21
N GLY A 184 -6.21 17.76 16.98
CA GLY A 184 -5.99 18.38 18.28
C GLY A 184 -7.01 17.93 19.32
N LYS A 185 -7.92 17.02 18.94
CA LYS A 185 -9.06 16.56 19.73
C LYS A 185 -8.96 15.06 20.00
N LYS A 186 -7.78 14.61 20.47
CA LYS A 186 -7.56 13.24 20.94
C LYS A 186 -8.59 12.77 21.98
N ASP A 187 -9.23 13.72 22.67
CA ASP A 187 -10.28 13.47 23.66
C ASP A 187 -11.71 13.40 23.08
N GLU A 188 -11.93 13.76 21.81
CA GLU A 188 -13.24 13.71 21.12
C GLU A 188 -13.28 12.71 19.97
N ASP A 189 -12.12 12.26 19.47
CA ASP A 189 -12.04 11.33 18.36
C ASP A 189 -12.62 9.97 18.74
N LYS A 190 -13.76 9.67 18.12
CA LYS A 190 -14.48 8.42 18.27
C LYS A 190 -13.74 7.34 17.49
N GLY A 191 -13.22 6.32 18.17
CA GLY A 191 -12.73 5.10 17.53
C GLY A 191 -13.89 4.30 16.93
N LEU A 192 -13.64 3.62 15.83
CA LEU A 192 -14.58 2.67 15.23
C LEU A 192 -14.07 1.25 15.48
N VAL A 193 -14.83 0.43 16.21
CA VAL A 193 -14.58 -1.01 16.33
C VAL A 193 -15.48 -1.72 15.36
N VAL A 194 -14.90 -2.53 14.48
CA VAL A 194 -15.68 -3.37 13.56
C VAL A 194 -15.56 -4.83 14.00
N LYS A 195 -16.68 -5.43 14.37
CA LYS A 195 -16.80 -6.86 14.66
C LYS A 195 -17.30 -7.57 13.41
N ILE A 196 -16.53 -8.54 12.94
CA ILE A 196 -16.99 -9.50 11.93
C ILE A 196 -17.66 -10.67 12.68
N ASN A 197 -18.94 -10.91 12.40
CA ASN A 197 -19.71 -11.99 13.01
C ASN A 197 -19.40 -13.33 12.34
N ASP A 198 -19.76 -14.43 13.00
CA ASP A 198 -19.49 -15.80 12.51
C ASP A 198 -20.18 -16.11 11.17
N ASP A 199 -21.24 -15.37 10.83
CA ASP A 199 -21.97 -15.45 9.56
C ASP A 199 -21.38 -14.55 8.46
N GLY A 200 -20.28 -13.85 8.73
CA GLY A 200 -19.61 -12.94 7.81
C GLY A 200 -20.21 -11.54 7.73
N THR A 201 -21.25 -11.23 8.50
CA THR A 201 -21.80 -9.87 8.60
C THR A 201 -20.90 -8.96 9.46
N MET A 202 -21.01 -7.65 9.27
CA MET A 202 -20.20 -6.66 9.99
C MET A 202 -21.07 -5.84 10.95
N THR A 203 -20.63 -5.69 12.19
CA THR A 203 -21.23 -4.79 13.18
C THR A 203 -20.22 -3.74 13.59
N THR A 204 -20.59 -2.47 13.50
CA THR A 204 -19.73 -1.33 13.84
C THR A 204 -20.13 -0.72 15.17
N TYR A 205 -19.15 -0.43 16.02
CA TYR A 205 -19.33 0.25 17.31
C TYR A 205 -18.48 1.51 17.32
N THR A 206 -19.04 2.58 17.86
CA THR A 206 -18.32 3.81 18.12
C THR A 206 -17.82 3.77 19.57
N VAL A 207 -16.50 3.81 19.77
CA VAL A 207 -15.87 3.84 21.10
C VAL A 207 -15.25 5.21 21.34
N LYS A 208 -15.30 5.70 22.58
CA LYS A 208 -14.51 6.87 22.98
C LYS A 208 -13.22 6.40 23.64
N PRO A 209 -12.08 7.04 23.39
CA PRO A 209 -10.83 6.71 24.08
C PRO A 209 -11.02 6.86 25.59
N GLU A 210 -10.59 5.85 26.36
CA GLU A 210 -10.55 5.95 27.82
C GLU A 210 -9.55 7.04 28.22
N LYS A 211 -10.02 8.02 29.00
CA LYS A 211 -9.12 8.99 29.63
C LYS A 211 -8.22 8.25 30.61
N LYS A 212 -6.93 8.10 30.28
CA LYS A 212 -5.93 7.70 31.26
C LYS A 212 -5.97 8.72 32.41
N LYS A 213 -6.30 8.25 33.62
CA LYS A 213 -6.21 9.01 34.86
C LYS A 213 -4.77 9.15 35.31
#